data_AF-M6HXG2-F1
#
_entry.id   AF-M6HXG2-F1
#
_cell.length_a   1.000
_cell.length_b   1.000
_cell.length_c   1.000
_cell.angle_alpha   90.00
_cell.angle_beta   90.00
_cell.angle_gamma   90.00
#
_symmetry.space_group_name_H-M   'P 1'
#
loop_
_entity.id
_entity.type
_entity.pdbx_description
1 polymer ?
#
loop_
_entity_poly.entity_id
_entity_poly.type
_entity_poly.pdbx_seq_one_letter_code
_entity_poly.pdbx_strand_id
1 'polypeptide(L)'
;MEEGDLISTGNGSRITVHYKGSEFKIQQNSKVKLSNLPEKSKRGVLEVNQGFAWFKIVNLKGKKFEVTTPNSTAGVRGTSFSAFYDPKTRESSFCTCEGKVSISDSTGKEILFQEKGEGTIVSSKDIEIKKLEYKGIIKKLNTLSGFEERLKKILF
;
A
#
# COMPACT_ATOMS: atom_id res chain seq x y z
N MET A 1 6.49 18.33 -4.18
CA MET A 1 5.76 17.49 -3.23
C MET A 1 6.43 17.64 -1.89
N GLU A 2 5.69 18.12 -0.91
CA GLU A 2 6.16 18.46 0.43
C GLU A 2 5.39 17.69 1.49
N GLU A 3 5.89 17.73 2.72
CA GLU A 3 5.18 17.14 3.86
C GLU A 3 3.85 17.85 4.07
N GLY A 4 2.79 17.08 4.26
CA GLY A 4 1.42 17.55 4.36
C GLY A 4 0.61 17.43 3.08
N ASP A 5 1.26 17.26 1.91
CA ASP A 5 0.57 17.17 0.62
C ASP A 5 -0.43 16.00 0.59
N LEU A 6 -1.62 16.26 0.05
CA LEU A 6 -2.65 15.26 -0.20
C LEU A 6 -2.83 15.07 -1.71
N ILE A 7 -2.56 13.87 -2.20
CA ILE A 7 -2.81 13.47 -3.57
C ILE A 7 -4.19 12.80 -3.62
N SER A 8 -5.08 13.34 -4.46
CA SER A 8 -6.41 12.78 -4.70
C SER A 8 -6.62 12.51 -6.19
N THR A 9 -7.11 11.32 -6.51
CA THR A 9 -7.43 10.91 -7.88
C THR A 9 -8.94 10.65 -8.02
N GLY A 10 -9.55 11.21 -9.06
CA GLY A 10 -10.95 10.95 -9.40
C GLY A 10 -11.14 9.68 -10.22
N ASN A 11 -12.38 9.46 -10.67
CA ASN A 11 -12.71 8.35 -11.57
C ASN A 11 -11.90 8.46 -12.88
N GLY A 12 -11.35 7.33 -13.35
CA GLY A 12 -10.53 7.27 -14.56
C GLY A 12 -9.15 7.96 -14.45
N SER A 13 -8.86 8.66 -13.35
CA SER A 13 -7.60 9.38 -13.16
C SER A 13 -6.56 8.48 -12.50
N ARG A 14 -5.31 8.58 -12.92
CA ARG A 14 -4.16 7.87 -12.35
C ARG A 14 -2.97 8.81 -12.32
N ILE A 15 -2.09 8.62 -11.35
CA ILE A 15 -0.85 9.39 -11.26
C ILE A 15 0.32 8.49 -10.86
N THR A 16 1.46 8.72 -11.49
CA THR A 16 2.74 8.16 -11.08
C THR A 16 3.59 9.29 -10.52
N VAL A 17 4.04 9.15 -9.28
CA VAL A 17 4.94 10.08 -8.62
C VAL A 17 6.32 9.46 -8.55
N HIS A 18 7.32 10.20 -9.02
CA HIS A 18 8.72 9.83 -8.87
C HIS A 18 9.33 10.68 -7.76
N TYR A 19 9.94 10.02 -6.77
CA TYR A 19 10.60 10.68 -5.66
C TYR A 19 11.92 9.97 -5.32
N LYS A 20 13.04 10.61 -5.67
CA LYS A 20 14.40 10.14 -5.36
C LYS A 20 14.67 8.69 -5.79
N GLY A 21 14.19 8.35 -6.98
CA GLY A 21 14.29 7.00 -7.56
C GLY A 21 13.21 6.03 -7.10
N SER A 22 12.44 6.37 -6.06
CA SER A 22 11.22 5.63 -5.71
C SER A 22 10.06 6.02 -6.63
N GLU A 23 9.13 5.09 -6.82
CA GLU A 23 7.96 5.27 -7.69
C GLU A 23 6.69 4.93 -6.91
N PHE A 24 5.70 5.84 -6.94
CA PHE A 24 4.39 5.63 -6.34
C PHE A 24 3.34 5.71 -7.44
N LYS A 25 2.63 4.62 -7.69
CA LYS A 25 1.53 4.53 -8.66
C LYS A 25 0.21 4.56 -7.91
N ILE A 26 -0.49 5.69 -8.00
CA ILE A 26 -1.76 5.91 -7.30
C ILE A 26 -2.89 5.77 -8.33
N GLN A 27 -3.78 4.83 -8.05
CA GLN A 27 -4.90 4.51 -8.94
C GLN A 27 -6.06 5.49 -8.73
N GLN A 28 -7.09 5.39 -9.55
CA GLN A 28 -8.32 6.18 -9.43
C GLN A 28 -8.97 6.06 -8.05
N ASN A 29 -9.81 7.04 -7.71
CA ASN A 29 -10.62 7.07 -6.48
C ASN A 29 -9.79 6.88 -5.21
N SER A 30 -8.56 7.40 -5.20
CA SER A 30 -7.59 7.21 -4.12
C SER A 30 -7.23 8.54 -3.45
N LYS A 31 -6.87 8.45 -2.17
CA LYS A 31 -6.38 9.56 -1.35
C LYS A 31 -5.13 9.11 -0.63
N VAL A 32 -4.00 9.69 -1.02
CA VAL A 32 -2.69 9.39 -0.43
C VAL A 32 -2.09 10.67 0.12
N LYS A 33 -1.81 10.70 1.42
CA LYS A 33 -1.16 11.84 2.07
C LYS A 33 0.31 11.54 2.30
N LEU A 34 1.15 12.53 2.00
CA LEU A 34 2.55 12.51 2.33
C LEU A 34 2.75 13.11 3.72
N SER A 35 2.82 12.27 4.75
CA SER A 35 2.86 12.76 6.14
C SER A 35 4.26 13.10 6.60
N ASN A 36 5.28 12.37 6.14
CA ASN A 36 6.67 12.63 6.51
C ASN A 36 7.61 12.17 5.41
N LEU A 37 8.61 12.98 5.06
CA LEU A 37 9.64 12.61 4.10
C LEU A 37 10.89 12.11 4.85
N PRO A 38 11.51 10.99 4.40
CA PRO A 38 12.69 10.43 5.06
C PRO A 38 13.92 11.34 5.01
N GLU A 39 13.87 12.52 4.41
CA GLU A 39 15.00 13.43 4.36
C GLU A 39 15.08 14.34 5.58
N LYS A 40 13.91 14.78 6.06
CA LYS A 40 13.76 15.60 7.27
C LYS A 40 13.64 14.76 8.54
N SER A 41 13.43 13.45 8.41
CA SER A 41 13.35 12.51 9.53
C SER A 41 14.05 11.18 9.24
N LYS A 42 14.24 10.34 10.25
CA LYS A 42 14.77 8.96 10.04
C LYS A 42 13.71 8.00 9.45
N ARG A 43 12.47 8.46 9.24
CA ARG A 43 11.30 7.63 8.88
C ARG A 43 10.38 8.35 7.89
N GLY A 44 10.32 7.84 6.66
CA GLY A 44 9.29 8.28 5.70
C GLY A 44 7.94 7.66 6.02
N VAL A 45 6.85 8.44 5.93
CA VAL A 45 5.47 7.97 6.15
C VAL A 45 4.56 8.46 5.03
N LEU A 46 3.89 7.52 4.36
CA LEU A 46 2.74 7.79 3.50
C LEU A 46 1.48 7.22 4.15
N GLU A 47 0.38 7.92 4.03
CA GLU A 47 -0.95 7.50 4.49
C GLU A 47 -1.84 7.21 3.28
N VAL A 48 -2.31 5.97 3.14
CA VAL A 48 -3.33 5.59 2.15
C VAL A 48 -4.68 5.63 2.87
N ASN A 49 -5.38 6.76 2.71
CA ASN A 49 -6.66 7.04 3.37
C ASN A 49 -7.85 6.50 2.60
N GLN A 50 -7.67 6.18 1.31
CA GLN A 50 -8.68 5.56 0.46
C GLN A 50 -8.01 5.04 -0.82
N GLY A 51 -8.51 3.92 -1.33
CA GLY A 51 -8.18 3.43 -2.66
C GLY A 51 -6.86 2.67 -2.69
N PHE A 52 -6.23 2.59 -3.87
CA PHE A 52 -5.09 1.72 -4.13
C PHE A 52 -3.85 2.51 -4.51
N ALA A 53 -2.73 2.15 -3.90
CA ALA A 53 -1.41 2.63 -4.28
C ALA A 53 -0.39 1.49 -4.32
N TRP A 54 0.45 1.51 -5.35
CA TRP A 54 1.61 0.65 -5.47
C TRP A 54 2.87 1.46 -5.29
N PHE A 55 3.85 0.88 -4.60
CA PHE A 55 5.08 1.55 -4.21
C PHE A 55 6.27 0.70 -4.59
N LYS A 56 7.25 1.31 -5.25
CA LYS A 56 8.62 0.82 -5.34
C LYS A 56 9.51 1.76 -4.55
N ILE A 57 9.92 1.31 -3.39
CA ILE A 57 10.76 2.08 -2.47
C ILE A 57 12.21 1.64 -2.64
N VAL A 58 13.09 2.59 -2.95
CA VAL A 58 14.53 2.34 -3.13
C VAL A 58 15.36 3.36 -2.36
N ASN A 59 16.67 3.09 -2.25
CA ASN A 59 17.68 4.04 -1.77
C ASN A 59 17.40 4.66 -0.39
N LEU A 60 16.97 3.83 0.57
CA LEU A 60 16.65 4.30 1.93
C LEU A 60 17.87 4.61 2.80
N LYS A 61 19.10 4.21 2.41
CA LYS A 61 20.36 4.46 3.16
C LYS A 61 20.25 4.17 4.67
N GLY A 62 19.63 3.05 5.03
CA GLY A 62 19.41 2.64 6.43
C GLY A 62 18.19 3.27 7.12
N LYS A 63 17.45 4.16 6.45
CA LYS A 63 16.19 4.74 6.94
C LYS A 63 15.04 3.76 6.75
N LYS A 64 13.97 3.95 7.53
CA LYS A 64 12.73 3.17 7.41
C LYS A 64 11.71 3.92 6.56
N PHE A 65 10.88 3.16 5.85
CA PHE A 65 9.71 3.71 5.15
C PHE A 65 8.48 2.96 5.61
N GLU A 66 7.42 3.69 5.91
CA GLU A 66 6.16 3.15 6.39
C GLU A 66 5.03 3.64 5.47
N VAL A 67 4.16 2.72 5.07
CA VAL A 67 2.88 3.05 4.45
C VAL A 67 1.79 2.64 5.42
N THR A 68 1.03 3.63 5.85
CA THR A 68 -0.02 3.49 6.86
C THR A 68 -1.39 3.54 6.19
N THR A 69 -2.32 2.81 6.77
CA THR A 69 -3.75 2.92 6.53
C THR A 69 -4.42 3.14 7.89
N PRO A 70 -5.71 3.52 7.95
CA PRO A 70 -6.37 3.81 9.22
C PRO A 70 -6.34 2.69 10.28
N ASN A 71 -6.12 1.43 9.90
CA ASN A 71 -6.10 0.30 10.83
C ASN A 71 -4.81 -0.54 10.80
N SER A 72 -3.79 -0.17 10.02
CA SER A 72 -2.56 -0.97 9.91
C SER A 72 -1.39 -0.21 9.30
N THR A 73 -0.18 -0.70 9.52
CA THR A 73 1.05 -0.11 8.98
C THR A 73 1.91 -1.17 8.29
N ALA A 74 2.36 -0.87 7.08
CA ALA A 74 3.35 -1.65 6.35
C ALA A 74 4.74 -0.98 6.45
N GLY A 75 5.65 -1.61 7.18
CA GLY A 75 7.04 -1.17 7.34
C GLY A 75 7.98 -1.88 6.38
N VAL A 76 8.81 -1.11 5.67
CA VAL A 76 9.72 -1.62 4.62
C VAL A 76 11.12 -1.03 4.72
N ARG A 77 12.11 -1.79 4.22
CA ARG A 77 13.52 -1.38 4.09
C ARG A 77 14.03 -1.46 2.63
N GLY A 78 13.16 -1.10 1.69
CA GLY A 78 13.40 -1.17 0.25
C GLY A 78 12.70 -2.39 -0.34
N THR A 79 11.62 -2.14 -1.10
CA THR A 79 10.74 -3.20 -1.59
C THR A 79 9.73 -2.68 -2.63
N SER A 80 9.10 -3.61 -3.36
CA SER A 80 7.96 -3.35 -4.23
C SER A 80 6.71 -3.99 -3.63
N PHE A 81 5.69 -3.20 -3.32
CA PHE A 81 4.47 -3.66 -2.64
C PHE A 81 3.27 -2.75 -2.93
N SER A 82 2.07 -3.20 -2.60
CA SER A 82 0.86 -2.37 -2.69
C SER A 82 0.14 -2.27 -1.35
N ALA A 83 -0.57 -1.16 -1.17
CA ALA A 83 -1.52 -0.95 -0.09
C ALA A 83 -2.88 -0.52 -0.69
N PHE A 84 -3.95 -1.01 -0.07
CA PHE A 84 -5.31 -0.63 -0.38
C PHE A 84 -6.07 -0.38 0.91
N TYR A 85 -6.95 0.62 0.91
CA TYR A 85 -7.90 0.84 1.99
C TYR A 85 -9.28 1.17 1.45
N ASP A 86 -10.29 0.44 1.93
CA ASP A 86 -11.69 0.75 1.69
C ASP A 86 -12.32 1.38 2.94
N PRO A 87 -12.70 2.68 2.92
CA PRO A 87 -13.34 3.32 4.06
C PRO A 87 -14.74 2.75 4.37
N LYS A 88 -15.41 2.10 3.41
CA LYS A 88 -16.75 1.52 3.62
C LYS A 88 -16.68 0.23 4.44
N THR A 89 -15.76 -0.66 4.09
CA THR A 89 -15.55 -1.93 4.83
C THR A 89 -14.62 -1.75 6.02
N ARG A 90 -13.80 -0.68 6.01
CA ARG A 90 -12.71 -0.41 6.96
C ARG A 90 -11.67 -1.52 6.96
N GLU A 91 -11.40 -2.06 5.78
CA GLU A 91 -10.39 -3.09 5.54
C GLU A 91 -9.17 -2.48 4.86
N SER A 92 -8.00 -2.92 5.33
CA SER A 92 -6.74 -2.67 4.64
C SER A 92 -6.23 -3.93 3.99
N SER A 93 -5.63 -3.80 2.82
CA SER A 93 -4.98 -4.92 2.14
C SER A 93 -3.57 -4.55 1.74
N PHE A 94 -2.63 -5.46 1.98
CA PHE A 94 -1.25 -5.33 1.54
C PHE A 94 -0.85 -6.52 0.70
N CYS A 95 -0.03 -6.28 -0.32
CA CYS A 95 0.58 -7.34 -1.10
C CYS A 95 2.05 -7.04 -1.37
N THR A 96 2.89 -8.05 -1.18
CA THR A 96 4.34 -7.94 -1.33
C THR A 96 4.75 -8.51 -2.69
N CYS A 97 5.17 -7.65 -3.62
CA CYS A 97 5.59 -8.06 -4.96
C CYS A 97 7.06 -8.51 -4.99
N GLU A 98 7.90 -7.86 -4.20
CA GLU A 98 9.32 -8.15 -4.02
C GLU A 98 9.69 -7.94 -2.56
N GLY A 99 10.90 -8.34 -2.15
CA GLY A 99 11.42 -8.04 -0.81
C GLY A 99 10.58 -8.62 0.33
N LYS A 100 10.51 -7.88 1.44
CA LYS A 100 9.77 -8.24 2.66
C LYS A 100 9.03 -7.03 3.21
N VAL A 101 7.84 -7.26 3.76
CA VAL A 101 7.02 -6.22 4.39
C VAL A 101 6.63 -6.67 5.79
N SER A 102 6.90 -5.85 6.81
CA SER A 102 6.36 -6.04 8.16
C SER A 102 5.00 -5.37 8.24
N ILE A 103 3.97 -6.08 8.72
CA ILE A 103 2.63 -5.54 8.92
C ILE A 103 2.36 -5.44 10.42
N SER A 104 2.03 -4.23 10.87
CA SER A 104 1.61 -3.93 12.23
C SER A 104 0.14 -3.48 12.28
N ASP A 105 -0.51 -3.68 13.43
CA ASP A 105 -1.84 -3.14 13.70
C ASP A 105 -1.80 -1.62 13.99
N SER A 106 -2.96 -1.03 14.27
CA SER A 106 -3.09 0.38 14.64
C SER A 106 -2.40 0.75 15.96
N THR A 107 -2.05 -0.22 16.81
CA THR A 107 -1.28 0.01 18.04
C THR A 107 0.24 -0.03 17.80
N GLY A 108 0.66 -0.39 16.58
CA GLY A 108 2.06 -0.56 16.20
C GLY A 108 2.63 -1.94 16.55
N LYS A 109 1.81 -2.84 17.10
CA LYS A 109 2.22 -4.22 17.35
C LYS A 109 2.37 -4.95 16.01
N GLU A 110 3.54 -5.53 15.78
CA GLU A 110 3.77 -6.36 14.60
C GLU A 110 2.88 -7.60 14.65
N ILE A 111 2.17 -7.82 13.56
CA ILE A 111 1.21 -8.91 13.40
C ILE A 111 1.85 -10.04 12.59
N LEU A 112 2.52 -9.69 11.48
CA LEU A 112 3.14 -10.65 10.58
C LEU A 112 4.22 -10.02 9.72
N PHE A 113 5.05 -10.89 9.16
CA PHE A 113 5.92 -10.57 8.04
C PHE A 113 5.37 -11.21 6.77
N GLN A 114 5.36 -10.43 5.70
CA GLN A 114 5.07 -10.89 4.34
C GLN A 114 6.36 -11.05 3.54
N GLU A 115 6.47 -12.17 2.84
CA GLU A 115 7.46 -12.38 1.79
C GLU A 115 6.86 -12.16 0.40
N LYS A 116 7.71 -12.23 -0.63
CA LYS A 116 7.30 -12.10 -2.02
C LYS A 116 6.16 -13.07 -2.37
N GLY A 117 5.09 -12.54 -2.94
CA GLY A 117 3.91 -13.31 -3.36
C GLY A 117 2.85 -13.48 -2.28
N GLU A 118 3.06 -12.91 -1.10
CA GLU A 118 2.07 -12.94 -0.02
C GLU A 118 1.22 -11.66 0.00
N GLY A 119 0.00 -11.82 0.51
CA GLY A 119 -0.93 -10.75 0.76
C GLY A 119 -1.66 -10.93 2.09
N THR A 120 -2.25 -9.86 2.60
CA THR A 120 -2.99 -9.86 3.86
C THR A 120 -4.11 -8.85 3.79
N ILE A 121 -5.24 -9.21 4.38
CA ILE A 121 -6.33 -8.29 4.71
C ILE A 121 -6.36 -8.10 6.22
N VAL A 122 -6.44 -6.85 6.67
CA VAL A 122 -6.60 -6.45 8.08
C VAL A 122 -7.95 -5.76 8.22
N SER A 123 -8.85 -6.34 9.01
CA SER A 123 -10.16 -5.76 9.33
C SER A 123 -10.17 -5.13 10.72
N SER A 124 -10.82 -3.97 10.84
CA SER A 124 -10.94 -3.21 12.10
C SER A 124 -12.07 -3.70 13.02
N LYS A 125 -13.01 -4.52 12.55
CA LYS A 125 -14.13 -4.98 13.40
C LYS A 125 -13.73 -6.06 14.42
N ASP A 126 -12.73 -6.89 14.09
CA ASP A 126 -12.40 -8.08 14.92
C ASP A 126 -10.88 -8.39 14.97
N ILE A 127 -10.02 -7.48 14.47
CA ILE A 127 -8.59 -7.78 14.16
C ILE A 127 -8.47 -9.14 13.45
N GLU A 128 -9.35 -9.39 12.48
CA GLU A 128 -9.23 -10.56 11.63
C GLU A 128 -8.12 -10.31 10.61
N ILE A 129 -7.10 -11.16 10.67
CA ILE A 129 -5.96 -11.14 9.76
C ILE A 129 -6.09 -12.35 8.84
N LYS A 130 -6.41 -12.09 7.58
CA LYS A 130 -6.51 -13.14 6.56
C LYS A 130 -5.27 -13.10 5.69
N LYS A 131 -4.38 -14.10 5.86
CA LYS A 131 -3.27 -14.33 4.94
C LYS A 131 -3.83 -14.87 3.62
N LEU A 132 -3.30 -14.36 2.53
CA LEU A 132 -3.72 -14.72 1.18
C LEU A 132 -2.47 -14.95 0.33
N GLU A 133 -2.39 -16.07 -0.37
CA GLU A 133 -1.38 -16.23 -1.42
C GLU A 133 -1.87 -15.64 -2.74
N TYR A 134 -0.98 -14.94 -3.44
CA TYR A 134 -1.31 -14.18 -4.66
C TYR A 134 -2.01 -15.01 -5.74
N LYS A 135 -1.69 -16.31 -5.84
CA LYS A 135 -2.35 -17.26 -6.76
C LYS A 135 -3.86 -17.35 -6.54
N GLY A 136 -4.33 -17.20 -5.30
CA GLY A 136 -5.75 -17.23 -4.95
C GLY A 136 -6.46 -15.89 -5.15
N ILE A 137 -5.74 -14.77 -4.99
CA ILE A 137 -6.31 -13.41 -5.11
C ILE A 137 -6.57 -13.06 -6.58
N ILE A 138 -5.68 -13.41 -7.52
CA ILE A 138 -5.95 -13.26 -8.96
C ILE A 138 -7.28 -13.97 -9.31
N LYS A 139 -7.50 -15.16 -8.75
CA LYS A 139 -8.73 -15.94 -8.96
C LYS A 139 -9.98 -15.30 -8.35
N LYS A 140 -9.85 -14.55 -7.24
CA LYS A 140 -10.96 -13.87 -6.55
C LYS A 140 -11.22 -12.46 -7.09
N LEU A 141 -10.17 -11.75 -7.52
CA LEU A 141 -10.25 -10.48 -8.27
C LEU A 141 -10.93 -10.67 -9.63
N ASN A 142 -10.83 -11.86 -10.21
CA ASN A 142 -11.57 -12.28 -11.39
C ASN A 142 -13.09 -12.42 -11.19
N THR A 143 -13.57 -12.43 -9.95
CA THR A 143 -15.01 -12.57 -9.63
C THR A 143 -15.70 -11.24 -9.33
N LEU A 144 -14.95 -10.13 -9.31
CA LEU A 144 -15.52 -8.78 -9.27
C LEU A 144 -15.64 -8.26 -10.70
N SER A 145 -16.84 -8.36 -11.26
CA SER A 145 -17.15 -7.87 -12.60
C SER A 145 -16.69 -6.42 -12.76
N GLY A 146 -15.79 -6.19 -13.73
CA GLY A 146 -15.25 -4.88 -14.11
C GLY A 146 -13.84 -4.52 -13.58
N PHE A 147 -13.20 -5.37 -12.78
CA PHE A 147 -11.85 -5.09 -12.25
C PHE A 147 -10.70 -5.69 -13.09
N GLU A 148 -10.91 -6.85 -13.73
CA GLU A 148 -9.89 -7.53 -14.54
C GLU A 148 -9.36 -6.70 -15.72
N GLU A 149 -10.23 -6.01 -16.46
CA GLU A 149 -9.82 -5.19 -17.61
C GLU A 149 -8.93 -4.00 -17.19
N ARG A 150 -9.05 -3.54 -15.94
CA ARG A 150 -8.26 -2.41 -15.44
C ARG A 150 -6.89 -2.84 -14.92
N LEU A 151 -6.74 -4.07 -14.41
CA LEU A 151 -5.45 -4.62 -13.96
C LEU A 151 -4.52 -4.98 -15.12
N LYS A 152 -5.04 -5.53 -16.23
CA LYS A 152 -4.24 -5.86 -17.41
C LYS A 152 -3.54 -4.64 -18.05
N LYS A 153 -4.08 -3.43 -17.86
CA LYS A 153 -3.49 -2.18 -18.35
C LYS A 153 -2.45 -1.51 -17.41
N ILE A 154 -2.19 -2.08 -16.23
CA ILE A 154 -1.28 -1.46 -15.23
C ILE A 154 0.00 -2.30 -15.03
N LEU A 155 -0.03 -3.59 -15.39
CA LEU A 155 1.08 -4.52 -15.17
C LEU A 155 1.82 -4.95 -16.45
N PHE A 156 1.46 -4.39 -17.60
CA PHE A 156 2.22 -4.45 -18.86
C PHE A 156 2.14 -3.09 -19.56
#